data_AF-A0A1S9B4G7-F1
#
_entry.id   AF-A0A1S9B4G7-F1
#
_cell.length_a   1.000
_cell.length_b   1.000
_cell.length_c   1.000
_cell.angle_alpha   90.00
_cell.angle_beta   90.00
_cell.angle_gamma   90.00
#
_symmetry.space_group_name_H-M   'P 1'
#
loop_
_entity.id
_entity.type
_entity.pdbx_description
1 polymer ?
#
loop_
_entity_poly.entity_id
_entity_poly.type
_entity_poly.pdbx_seq_one_letter_code
_entity_poly.pdbx_strand_id
1 'polypeptide(L)'
;MPYRYRLGFWSLLVLLLMMPLGMLAQSEKLAAQNKQLFDRAVDELNFRTMETVYDKTFTRRKFPVNLRTAKARREFDDFPGRDDLKTLFRNYNSVAERYKNRFGKGRTDLAEFEKQLNGILIDQNFEFFIHGLPRDERSALIHGLQRYIKQASAQFNASEDPAPEELLADAANVPPADVDAASEAPVAKPLEEPAPLTDATTETTDVESPRARPIGEYSAPRHDWLDYTTLLCSVVSLALLLHLTLSVIPAMRTQINNLTAEPDMDEDEAPAPKRHAAVLPSDRYDDEEV
;
A
#
# COMPACT_ATOMS: atom_id res chain seq x y z
N MET A 1 -20.30 12.60 47.39
CA MET A 1 -20.25 11.31 46.65
C MET A 1 -19.13 11.34 45.59
N PRO A 2 -17.91 10.86 45.89
CA PRO A 2 -16.74 11.00 45.00
C PRO A 2 -16.49 9.84 44.01
N TYR A 3 -17.29 8.76 44.04
CA TYR A 3 -16.99 7.54 43.28
C TYR A 3 -17.32 7.60 41.78
N ARG A 4 -18.13 8.56 41.32
CA ARG A 4 -18.58 8.64 39.91
C ARG A 4 -17.50 9.14 38.96
N TYR A 5 -16.61 10.02 39.43
CA TYR A 5 -15.53 10.59 38.60
C TYR A 5 -14.34 9.64 38.44
N ARG A 6 -14.04 8.82 39.46
CA ARG A 6 -12.99 7.80 39.35
C ARG A 6 -13.35 6.76 38.29
N LEU A 7 -14.60 6.30 38.26
CA LEU A 7 -15.03 5.31 37.26
C LEU A 7 -14.91 5.84 35.83
N GLY A 8 -15.31 7.10 35.59
CA GLY A 8 -15.22 7.76 34.29
C GLY A 8 -13.77 7.99 33.81
N PHE A 9 -12.88 8.36 34.72
CA PHE A 9 -11.45 8.51 34.42
C PHE A 9 -10.80 7.17 34.04
N TRP A 10 -11.07 6.10 34.78
CA TRP A 10 -10.55 4.76 34.44
C TRP A 10 -11.13 4.22 33.14
N SER A 11 -12.42 4.45 32.85
CA SER A 11 -13.00 4.06 31.56
C SER A 11 -12.43 4.86 30.39
N LEU A 12 -12.20 6.17 30.57
CA LEU A 12 -11.60 7.02 29.53
C LEU A 12 -10.13 6.67 29.29
N LEU A 13 -9.38 6.37 30.37
CA LEU A 13 -8.00 5.89 30.28
C LEU A 13 -7.91 4.54 29.55
N VAL A 14 -8.79 3.59 29.86
CA VAL A 14 -8.85 2.30 29.17
C VAL A 14 -9.24 2.48 27.70
N LEU A 15 -10.21 3.34 27.39
CA LEU A 15 -10.64 3.60 26.01
C LEU A 15 -9.52 4.30 25.21
N LEU A 16 -8.81 5.25 25.81
CA LEU A 16 -7.65 5.93 25.23
C LEU A 16 -6.47 4.96 25.02
N LEU A 17 -6.30 3.99 25.91
CA LEU A 17 -5.25 2.97 25.80
C LEU A 17 -5.61 1.86 24.80
N MET A 18 -6.90 1.57 24.60
CA MET A 18 -7.38 0.58 23.62
C MET A 18 -7.46 1.13 22.19
N MET A 19 -7.65 2.44 22.02
CA MET A 19 -7.70 3.09 20.71
C MET A 19 -6.44 2.87 19.84
N PRO A 20 -5.19 3.02 20.35
CA PRO A 20 -4.00 2.73 19.55
C PRO A 20 -3.84 1.24 19.22
N LEU A 21 -4.30 0.33 20.11
CA LEU A 21 -4.25 -1.11 19.85
C LEU A 21 -5.21 -1.53 18.71
N GLY A 22 -6.40 -0.93 18.65
CA GLY A 22 -7.36 -1.17 17.58
C GLY A 22 -6.84 -0.74 16.20
N MET A 23 -6.15 0.41 16.12
CA MET A 23 -5.59 0.90 14.86
C MET A 23 -4.41 0.06 14.36
N LEU A 24 -3.57 -0.44 15.27
CA LEU A 24 -2.48 -1.37 14.91
C LEU A 24 -3.03 -2.69 14.35
N ALA A 25 -4.05 -3.28 15.00
CA ALA A 25 -4.65 -4.52 14.54
C ALA A 25 -5.34 -4.41 13.17
N GLN A 26 -5.98 -3.27 12.88
CA GLN A 26 -6.55 -2.99 11.56
C GLN A 26 -5.45 -2.85 10.49
N SER A 27 -4.36 -2.17 10.81
CA SER A 27 -3.22 -2.01 9.90
C SER A 27 -2.53 -3.34 9.56
N GLU A 28 -2.36 -4.23 10.55
CA GLU A 28 -1.78 -5.56 10.34
C GLU A 28 -2.68 -6.46 9.48
N LYS A 29 -4.00 -6.39 9.69
CA LYS A 29 -4.97 -7.16 8.89
C LYS A 29 -4.99 -6.69 7.44
N LEU A 30 -4.97 -5.38 7.19
CA LEU A 30 -4.90 -4.80 5.84
C LEU A 30 -3.58 -5.16 5.16
N ALA A 31 -2.45 -5.01 5.84
CA ALA A 31 -1.14 -5.39 5.29
C ALA A 31 -1.07 -6.88 4.92
N ALA A 32 -1.64 -7.77 5.74
CA ALA A 32 -1.74 -9.19 5.44
C ALA A 32 -2.62 -9.48 4.22
N GLN A 33 -3.75 -8.78 4.08
CA GLN A 33 -4.64 -8.91 2.92
C GLN A 33 -3.96 -8.40 1.64
N ASN A 34 -3.32 -7.23 1.69
CA ASN A 34 -2.56 -6.64 0.60
C ASN A 34 -1.43 -7.57 0.13
N LYS A 35 -0.74 -8.21 1.08
CA LYS A 35 0.27 -9.24 0.77
C LYS A 35 -0.34 -10.46 0.07
N GLN A 36 -1.48 -10.96 0.54
CA GLN A 36 -2.16 -12.10 -0.12
C GLN A 36 -2.61 -11.76 -1.54
N LEU A 37 -3.09 -10.55 -1.79
CA LEU A 37 -3.42 -10.07 -3.13
C LEU A 37 -2.18 -10.04 -4.03
N PHE A 38 -1.06 -9.54 -3.51
CA PHE A 38 0.21 -9.54 -4.22
C PHE A 38 0.68 -10.97 -4.54
N ASP A 39 0.67 -11.87 -3.56
CA ASP A 39 1.09 -13.27 -3.74
C ASP A 39 0.27 -13.97 -4.82
N ARG A 40 -1.07 -13.74 -4.83
CA ARG A 40 -1.97 -14.24 -5.86
C ARG A 40 -1.67 -13.61 -7.23
N ALA A 41 -1.40 -12.31 -7.28
CA ALA A 41 -1.05 -11.63 -8.53
C ALA A 41 0.24 -12.17 -9.13
N VAL A 42 1.29 -12.38 -8.32
CA VAL A 42 2.55 -12.98 -8.75
C VAL A 42 2.34 -14.42 -9.22
N ASP A 43 1.53 -15.20 -8.51
CA ASP A 43 1.22 -16.58 -8.89
C ASP A 43 0.51 -16.69 -10.25
N GLU A 44 -0.44 -15.78 -10.51
CA GLU A 44 -1.17 -15.74 -11.78
C GLU A 44 -0.28 -15.22 -12.93
N LEU A 45 0.56 -14.20 -12.70
CA LEU A 45 1.54 -13.72 -13.68
C LEU A 45 2.49 -14.85 -14.09
N ASN A 46 3.04 -15.55 -13.10
CA ASN A 46 3.94 -16.68 -13.31
C ASN A 46 3.22 -17.82 -14.05
N PHE A 47 2.01 -18.18 -13.62
CA PHE A 47 1.19 -19.19 -14.29
C PHE A 47 0.97 -18.86 -15.77
N ARG A 48 0.50 -17.66 -16.11
CA ARG A 48 0.23 -17.25 -17.51
C ARG A 48 1.49 -17.26 -18.36
N THR A 49 2.61 -16.82 -17.79
CA THR A 49 3.91 -16.82 -18.47
C THR A 49 4.34 -18.25 -18.78
N MET A 50 4.29 -19.14 -17.79
CA MET A 50 4.62 -20.56 -17.95
C MET A 50 3.67 -21.30 -18.90
N GLU A 51 2.37 -21.04 -18.79
CA GLU A 51 1.34 -21.61 -19.66
C GLU A 51 1.64 -21.26 -21.11
N THR A 52 1.90 -19.99 -21.40
CA THR A 52 2.19 -19.54 -22.77
C THR A 52 3.47 -20.18 -23.31
N VAL A 53 4.56 -20.20 -22.53
CA VAL A 53 5.82 -20.82 -22.94
C VAL A 53 5.66 -22.32 -23.16
N TYR A 54 4.96 -23.00 -22.25
CA TYR A 54 4.75 -24.45 -22.32
C TYR A 54 3.88 -24.84 -23.51
N ASP A 55 2.74 -24.18 -23.68
CA ASP A 55 1.78 -24.46 -24.77
C ASP A 55 2.39 -24.22 -26.15
N LYS A 56 3.29 -23.24 -26.27
CA LYS A 56 4.02 -22.97 -27.51
C LYS A 56 5.10 -24.02 -27.77
N THR A 57 5.71 -24.53 -26.71
CA THR A 57 6.75 -25.55 -26.83
C THR A 57 6.17 -26.93 -27.12
N PHE A 58 5.04 -27.28 -26.51
CA PHE A 58 4.38 -28.56 -26.64
C PHE A 58 3.00 -28.40 -27.28
N THR A 59 2.93 -28.42 -28.61
CA THR A 59 1.67 -28.20 -29.36
C THR A 59 0.57 -29.23 -29.10
N ARG A 60 0.92 -30.43 -28.59
CA ARG A 60 -0.01 -31.53 -28.32
C ARG A 60 -0.42 -31.65 -26.85
N ARG A 61 0.19 -30.87 -25.96
CA ARG A 61 -0.07 -30.92 -24.51
C ARG A 61 -0.41 -29.52 -24.04
N LYS A 62 -1.07 -29.43 -22.89
CA LYS A 62 -1.48 -28.17 -22.30
C LYS A 62 -0.91 -28.05 -20.91
N PHE A 63 -0.51 -26.83 -20.55
CA PHE A 63 -0.11 -26.56 -19.19
C PHE A 63 -1.33 -26.69 -18.26
N PRO A 64 -1.29 -27.58 -17.25
CA PRO A 64 -2.48 -27.83 -16.44
C PRO A 64 -2.93 -26.60 -15.63
N VAL A 65 -4.22 -26.27 -15.73
CA VAL A 65 -4.81 -25.06 -15.09
C VAL A 65 -4.78 -25.12 -13.55
N ASN A 66 -4.62 -26.30 -12.95
CA ASN A 66 -4.46 -26.47 -11.51
C ASN A 66 -3.09 -26.02 -10.97
N LEU A 67 -2.12 -25.71 -11.84
CA LEU A 67 -0.76 -25.29 -11.46
C LEU A 67 -0.65 -23.79 -11.14
N ARG A 68 -1.68 -23.20 -10.52
CA ARG A 68 -1.69 -21.77 -10.17
C ARG A 68 -0.83 -21.44 -8.96
N THR A 69 -0.53 -22.41 -8.11
CA THR A 69 0.35 -22.20 -6.95
C THR A 69 1.79 -22.57 -7.28
N ALA A 70 2.74 -21.86 -6.66
CA ALA A 70 4.15 -22.18 -6.81
C ALA A 70 4.49 -23.63 -6.40
N LYS A 71 3.83 -24.16 -5.36
CA LYS A 71 4.01 -25.55 -4.92
C LYS A 71 3.61 -26.54 -6.02
N ALA A 72 2.41 -26.37 -6.60
CA ALA A 72 1.94 -27.24 -7.67
C ALA A 72 2.88 -27.22 -8.88
N ARG A 73 3.41 -26.06 -9.25
CA ARG A 73 4.40 -25.94 -10.35
C ARG A 73 5.74 -26.61 -10.06
N ARG A 74 6.14 -26.74 -8.78
CA ARG A 74 7.38 -27.48 -8.43
C ARG A 74 7.22 -28.99 -8.61
N GLU A 75 6.02 -29.50 -8.33
CA GLU A 75 5.67 -30.92 -8.43
C GLU A 75 5.38 -31.36 -9.87
N PHE A 76 5.17 -30.41 -10.78
CA PHE A 76 4.98 -30.68 -12.20
C PHE A 76 6.26 -31.21 -12.86
N ASP A 77 6.15 -32.36 -13.52
CA ASP A 77 7.26 -33.07 -14.15
C ASP A 77 6.99 -33.55 -15.59
N ASP A 78 5.95 -33.02 -16.23
CA ASP A 78 5.63 -33.44 -17.60
C ASP A 78 6.42 -32.63 -18.64
N PHE A 79 7.70 -32.97 -18.82
CA PHE A 79 8.59 -32.33 -19.81
C PHE A 79 9.21 -33.38 -20.75
N PRO A 80 8.48 -33.89 -21.74
CA PRO A 80 8.92 -35.03 -22.54
C PRO A 80 10.19 -34.71 -23.35
N GLY A 81 11.29 -35.39 -23.02
CA GLY A 81 12.57 -35.27 -23.72
C GLY A 81 13.27 -33.91 -23.56
N ARG A 82 12.87 -33.09 -22.58
CA ARG A 82 13.36 -31.72 -22.36
C ARG A 82 13.61 -31.40 -20.89
N ASP A 83 14.63 -32.04 -20.32
CA ASP A 83 15.07 -31.76 -18.94
C ASP A 83 15.62 -30.33 -18.75
N ASP A 84 16.07 -29.71 -19.84
CA ASP A 84 16.48 -28.31 -19.92
C ASP A 84 15.32 -27.37 -19.54
N LEU A 85 14.12 -27.61 -20.11
CA LEU A 85 12.92 -26.83 -19.79
C LEU A 85 12.48 -27.04 -18.36
N LYS A 86 12.51 -28.28 -17.88
CA LYS A 86 12.15 -28.58 -16.50
C LYS A 86 12.98 -27.72 -15.54
N THR A 87 14.28 -27.61 -15.81
CA THR A 87 15.20 -26.76 -15.04
C THR A 87 14.86 -25.28 -15.19
N LEU A 88 14.61 -24.82 -16.42
CA LEU A 88 14.24 -23.43 -16.71
C LEU A 88 12.94 -23.01 -15.99
N PHE A 89 11.90 -23.85 -16.03
CA PHE A 89 10.63 -23.63 -15.35
C PHE A 89 10.83 -23.60 -13.83
N ARG A 90 11.61 -24.53 -13.27
CA ARG A 90 11.90 -24.53 -11.83
C ARG A 90 12.64 -23.26 -11.39
N ASN A 91 13.62 -22.81 -12.18
CA ASN A 91 14.35 -21.57 -11.91
C ASN A 91 13.41 -20.35 -11.95
N TYR A 92 12.64 -20.20 -13.02
CA TYR A 92 11.68 -19.09 -13.13
C TYR A 92 10.64 -19.10 -11.99
N ASN A 93 10.14 -20.28 -11.60
CA ASN A 93 9.25 -20.41 -10.43
C ASN A 93 9.92 -19.95 -9.12
N SER A 94 11.22 -20.21 -8.96
CA SER A 94 11.98 -19.77 -7.79
C SER A 94 12.15 -18.25 -7.76
N VAL A 95 12.34 -17.62 -8.92
CA VAL A 95 12.44 -16.15 -9.05
C VAL A 95 11.11 -15.50 -8.64
N ALA A 96 9.98 -16.02 -9.10
CA ALA A 96 8.66 -15.51 -8.72
C ALA A 96 8.44 -15.54 -7.19
N GLU A 97 8.92 -16.58 -6.51
CA GLU A 97 8.84 -16.68 -5.04
C GLU A 97 9.73 -15.65 -4.33
N ARG A 98 10.85 -15.22 -4.94
CA ARG A 98 11.66 -14.11 -4.41
C ARG A 98 10.87 -12.80 -4.40
N TYR A 99 10.03 -12.54 -5.40
CA TYR A 99 9.18 -11.34 -5.42
C TYR A 99 8.16 -11.37 -4.27
N LYS A 100 7.50 -12.51 -4.02
CA LYS A 100 6.60 -12.68 -2.87
C LYS A 100 7.30 -12.45 -1.52
N ASN A 101 8.53 -12.95 -1.40
CA ASN A 101 9.32 -12.79 -0.17
C ASN A 101 9.83 -11.35 0.04
N ARG A 102 9.89 -10.52 -1.01
CA ARG A 102 10.27 -9.11 -0.90
C ARG A 102 9.10 -8.22 -0.52
N PHE A 103 7.91 -8.49 -1.06
CA PHE A 103 6.73 -7.70 -0.76
C PHE A 103 6.27 -7.90 0.69
N GLY A 104 5.97 -6.80 1.38
CA GLY A 104 5.59 -6.81 2.81
C GLY A 104 6.75 -6.77 3.81
N LYS A 105 8.02 -6.69 3.36
CA LYS A 105 9.17 -6.35 4.23
C LYS A 105 9.33 -4.85 4.48
N GLY A 106 8.66 -4.03 3.69
CA GLY A 106 8.70 -2.59 3.74
C GLY A 106 7.30 -2.01 3.65
N ARG A 107 7.14 -1.00 2.80
CA ARG A 107 5.87 -0.31 2.64
C ARG A 107 4.93 -1.12 1.75
N THR A 108 3.65 -1.19 2.12
CA THR A 108 2.64 -1.96 1.38
C THR A 108 1.59 -1.03 0.78
N ASP A 109 2.08 0.00 0.10
CA ASP A 109 1.24 0.98 -0.60
C ASP A 109 1.01 0.55 -2.05
N LEU A 110 -0.03 1.09 -2.69
CA LEU A 110 -0.34 0.85 -4.11
C LEU A 110 0.84 1.12 -5.04
N ALA A 111 1.59 2.20 -4.80
CA ALA A 111 2.75 2.55 -5.62
C ALA A 111 3.85 1.47 -5.55
N GLU A 112 4.05 0.84 -4.39
CA GLU A 112 5.02 -0.24 -4.24
C GLU A 112 4.50 -1.54 -4.84
N PHE A 113 3.20 -1.82 -4.67
CA PHE A 113 2.52 -2.95 -5.30
C PHE A 113 2.70 -2.92 -6.84
N GLU A 114 2.37 -1.80 -7.47
CA GLU A 114 2.53 -1.62 -8.92
C GLU A 114 3.99 -1.68 -9.35
N LYS A 115 4.90 -1.03 -8.60
CA LYS A 115 6.33 -1.04 -8.91
C LYS A 115 6.90 -2.46 -8.89
N GLN A 116 6.58 -3.25 -7.86
CA GLN A 116 7.09 -4.61 -7.72
C GLN A 116 6.52 -5.54 -8.80
N LEU A 117 5.23 -5.43 -9.13
CA LEU A 117 4.62 -6.23 -10.20
C LEU A 117 5.16 -5.86 -11.59
N ASN A 118 5.28 -4.57 -11.91
CA ASN A 118 5.88 -4.15 -13.18
C ASN A 118 7.37 -4.51 -13.24
N GLY A 119 8.06 -4.52 -12.10
CA GLY A 119 9.44 -4.97 -11.98
C GLY A 119 9.66 -6.43 -12.36
N ILE A 120 8.62 -7.28 -12.35
CA ILE A 120 8.71 -8.66 -12.87
C ILE A 120 8.85 -8.65 -14.39
N LEU A 121 8.13 -7.76 -15.09
CA LEU A 121 8.14 -7.69 -16.56
C LEU A 121 9.42 -7.08 -17.14
N ILE A 122 10.15 -6.34 -16.32
CA ILE A 122 11.42 -5.69 -16.69
C ILE A 122 12.63 -6.55 -16.27
N ASP A 123 12.40 -7.61 -15.47
CA ASP A 123 13.47 -8.49 -15.01
C ASP A 123 14.12 -9.25 -16.16
N GLN A 124 15.44 -9.34 -16.13
CA GLN A 124 16.23 -10.11 -17.09
C GLN A 124 15.83 -11.60 -17.05
N ASN A 125 15.44 -12.13 -15.88
CA ASN A 125 14.97 -13.52 -15.77
C ASN A 125 13.66 -13.75 -16.54
N PHE A 126 12.76 -12.76 -16.53
CA PHE A 126 11.51 -12.82 -17.29
C PHE A 126 11.79 -12.75 -18.80
N GLU A 127 12.63 -11.80 -19.22
CA GLU A 127 13.03 -11.68 -20.63
C GLU A 127 13.69 -12.95 -21.15
N PHE A 128 14.60 -13.53 -20.37
CA PHE A 128 15.28 -14.79 -20.70
C PHE A 128 14.28 -15.95 -20.84
N PHE A 129 13.31 -16.05 -19.91
CA PHE A 129 12.32 -17.13 -19.91
C PHE A 129 11.42 -17.09 -21.16
N ILE A 130 11.02 -15.90 -21.61
CA ILE A 130 10.17 -15.73 -22.78
C ILE A 130 10.96 -15.61 -24.09
N HIS A 131 12.30 -15.67 -24.05
CA HIS A 131 13.15 -15.45 -25.22
C HIS A 131 12.89 -16.48 -26.33
N GLY A 132 12.47 -17.70 -25.97
CA GLY A 132 12.10 -18.74 -26.93
C GLY A 132 10.79 -18.49 -27.68
N LEU A 133 9.98 -17.49 -27.29
CA LEU A 133 8.70 -17.21 -27.95
C LEU A 133 8.90 -16.39 -29.22
N PRO A 134 8.04 -16.63 -30.24
CA PRO A 134 7.88 -15.73 -31.38
C PRO A 134 7.61 -14.30 -30.91
N ARG A 135 8.08 -13.31 -31.69
CA ARG A 135 7.98 -11.89 -31.33
C ARG A 135 6.53 -11.45 -31.05
N ASP A 136 5.58 -11.90 -31.86
CA ASP A 136 4.17 -11.50 -31.74
C ASP A 136 3.51 -12.11 -30.49
N GLU A 137 3.85 -13.36 -30.16
CA GLU A 137 3.38 -14.03 -28.94
C GLU A 137 3.98 -13.38 -27.70
N ARG A 138 5.25 -12.97 -27.78
CA ARG A 138 5.94 -12.26 -26.71
C ARG A 138 5.28 -10.92 -26.41
N SER A 139 5.00 -10.12 -27.43
CA SER A 139 4.33 -8.82 -27.25
C SER A 139 2.89 -9.00 -26.75
N ALA A 140 2.15 -9.97 -27.28
CA ALA A 140 0.80 -10.30 -26.82
C ALA A 140 0.79 -10.71 -25.34
N LEU A 141 1.74 -11.57 -24.92
CA LEU A 141 1.92 -11.96 -23.53
C LEU A 141 2.21 -10.75 -22.64
N ILE A 142 3.19 -9.92 -23.01
CA ILE A 142 3.55 -8.72 -22.22
C ILE A 142 2.34 -7.80 -22.05
N HIS A 143 1.61 -7.50 -23.13
CA HIS A 143 0.41 -6.66 -23.04
C HIS A 143 -0.70 -7.31 -22.20
N GLY A 144 -0.89 -8.62 -22.29
CA GLY A 144 -1.82 -9.37 -21.45
C GLY A 144 -1.46 -9.31 -19.97
N LEU A 145 -0.18 -9.49 -19.64
CA LEU A 145 0.33 -9.39 -18.27
C LEU A 145 0.23 -7.95 -17.74
N GLN A 146 0.56 -6.94 -18.54
CA GLN A 146 0.37 -5.52 -18.17
C GLN A 146 -1.10 -5.20 -17.88
N ARG A 147 -2.02 -5.71 -18.69
CA ARG A 147 -3.46 -5.53 -18.46
C ARG A 147 -3.90 -6.21 -17.17
N TYR A 148 -3.36 -7.38 -16.87
CA TYR A 148 -3.61 -8.07 -15.60
C TYR A 148 -3.04 -7.30 -14.40
N ILE A 149 -1.83 -6.74 -14.50
CA ILE A 149 -1.24 -5.91 -13.44
C ILE A 149 -2.15 -4.71 -13.13
N LYS A 150 -2.68 -4.04 -14.15
CA LYS A 150 -3.64 -2.93 -13.97
C LYS A 150 -4.95 -3.38 -13.30
N GLN A 151 -5.43 -4.59 -13.60
CA GLN A 151 -6.59 -5.15 -12.93
C GLN A 151 -6.30 -5.47 -11.47
N ALA A 152 -5.12 -6.05 -11.19
CA ALA A 152 -4.68 -6.35 -9.83
C ALA A 152 -4.48 -5.07 -9.01
N SER A 153 -3.94 -4.00 -9.59
CA SER A 153 -3.79 -2.72 -8.87
C SER A 153 -5.13 -2.03 -8.63
N ALA A 154 -6.08 -2.14 -9.55
CA ALA A 154 -7.45 -1.71 -9.31
C ALA A 154 -8.13 -2.49 -8.17
N GLN A 155 -7.91 -3.81 -8.08
CA GLN A 155 -8.41 -4.63 -6.95
C GLN A 155 -7.76 -4.25 -5.62
N PHE A 156 -6.47 -3.92 -5.64
CA PHE A 156 -5.74 -3.42 -4.48
C PHE A 156 -6.33 -2.10 -3.99
N ASN A 157 -6.55 -1.14 -4.89
CA ASN A 157 -7.16 0.15 -4.55
C ASN A 157 -8.58 -0.03 -3.97
N ALA A 158 -9.39 -0.90 -4.58
CA ALA A 158 -10.73 -1.20 -4.09
C ALA A 158 -10.74 -1.92 -2.72
N SER A 159 -9.64 -2.55 -2.32
CA SER A 159 -9.51 -3.19 -1.00
C SER A 159 -9.02 -2.25 0.10
N GLU A 160 -8.44 -1.10 -0.26
CA GLU A 160 -8.02 -0.06 0.69
C GLU A 160 -9.15 0.93 1.00
N ASP A 161 -10.14 1.08 0.13
CA ASP A 161 -11.34 1.87 0.40
C ASP A 161 -12.24 1.17 1.44
N PRO A 162 -12.49 1.77 2.62
CA PRO A 162 -13.31 1.17 3.68
C PRO A 162 -14.83 1.20 3.41
N ALA A 163 -15.27 1.55 2.20
CA ALA A 163 -16.68 1.71 1.85
C ALA A 163 -17.24 0.68 0.84
N PRO A 164 -16.88 -0.61 0.83
CA PRO A 164 -17.57 -1.56 -0.04
C PRO A 164 -18.93 -2.01 0.54
N GLU A 165 -19.18 -1.84 1.84
CA GLU A 165 -20.44 -2.26 2.46
C GLU A 165 -21.59 -1.24 2.27
N GLU A 166 -21.32 0.06 2.16
CA GLU A 166 -22.35 1.09 1.93
C GLU A 166 -22.79 1.17 0.45
N LEU A 167 -21.89 0.86 -0.50
CA LEU A 167 -22.24 0.82 -1.93
C LEU A 167 -22.93 -0.48 -2.35
N LEU A 168 -22.77 -1.58 -1.60
CA LEU A 168 -23.54 -2.81 -1.82
C LEU A 168 -24.98 -2.71 -1.29
N ALA A 169 -25.26 -1.79 -0.35
CA ALA A 169 -26.61 -1.49 0.10
C ALA A 169 -27.37 -0.57 -0.88
N ASP A 170 -26.67 0.27 -1.66
CA ASP A 170 -27.27 1.19 -2.63
C ASP A 170 -27.33 0.62 -4.06
N ALA A 171 -26.55 -0.43 -4.36
CA ALA A 171 -26.65 -1.17 -5.63
C ALA A 171 -27.91 -2.06 -5.76
N ALA A 172 -28.73 -2.15 -4.70
CA ALA A 172 -29.99 -2.91 -4.70
C ALA A 172 -31.21 -2.09 -5.16
N ASN A 173 -31.05 -0.81 -5.51
CA ASN A 173 -32.16 0.06 -5.94
C ASN A 173 -32.00 0.64 -7.35
N VAL A 174 -31.50 -0.16 -8.29
CA VAL A 174 -31.53 0.18 -9.73
C VAL A 174 -32.63 -0.63 -10.41
N PRO A 175 -33.79 -0.03 -10.77
CA PRO A 175 -34.79 -0.70 -11.59
C PRO A 175 -34.27 -0.86 -13.03
N PRO A 176 -34.51 -2.01 -13.70
CA PRO A 176 -34.01 -2.23 -15.05
C PRO A 176 -34.94 -1.54 -16.06
N ALA A 177 -34.39 -0.76 -16.99
CA ALA A 177 -35.12 -0.39 -18.20
C ALA A 177 -34.17 -0.18 -19.39
N ASP A 178 -34.46 -0.96 -20.42
CA ASP A 178 -33.91 -0.99 -21.76
C ASP A 178 -34.15 0.32 -22.55
N VAL A 179 -33.11 0.69 -23.32
CA VAL A 179 -33.06 1.18 -24.72
C VAL A 179 -34.03 2.29 -25.23
N ASP A 180 -33.38 3.29 -25.86
CA ASP A 180 -33.82 4.23 -26.94
C ASP A 180 -34.44 5.61 -26.65
N ALA A 181 -33.97 6.56 -27.48
CA ALA A 181 -34.55 7.86 -27.89
C ALA A 181 -34.13 9.16 -27.16
N ALA A 182 -33.07 9.77 -27.70
CA ALA A 182 -32.92 11.16 -28.18
C ALA A 182 -33.70 12.36 -27.58
N SER A 183 -32.91 13.44 -27.39
CA SER A 183 -33.15 14.85 -27.76
C SER A 183 -33.69 15.88 -26.75
N GLU A 184 -32.97 17.01 -26.75
CA GLU A 184 -33.34 18.41 -26.50
C GLU A 184 -33.51 18.93 -25.05
N ALA A 185 -32.62 19.86 -24.70
CA ALA A 185 -32.77 20.87 -23.64
C ALA A 185 -33.66 22.04 -24.15
N PRO A 186 -33.85 23.19 -23.44
CA PRO A 186 -33.63 23.59 -22.03
C PRO A 186 -34.88 24.34 -21.45
N VAL A 187 -34.79 25.00 -20.27
CA VAL A 187 -35.31 26.37 -19.94
C VAL A 187 -35.43 26.61 -18.41
N ALA A 188 -34.73 27.67 -17.95
CA ALA A 188 -35.04 28.74 -16.96
C ALA A 188 -35.86 28.44 -15.66
N LYS A 189 -35.72 29.12 -14.52
CA LYS A 189 -35.01 30.35 -14.06
C LYS A 189 -35.05 30.39 -12.50
N PRO A 190 -34.17 31.16 -11.82
CA PRO A 190 -34.12 31.36 -10.36
C PRO A 190 -35.04 32.50 -9.85
N LEU A 191 -35.47 32.46 -8.58
CA LEU A 191 -36.21 33.54 -7.88
C LEU A 191 -35.85 33.50 -6.37
N GLU A 192 -35.01 34.38 -5.81
CA GLU A 192 -35.21 35.78 -5.36
C GLU A 192 -35.61 35.89 -3.87
N GLU A 193 -34.73 36.57 -3.11
CA GLU A 193 -34.86 37.03 -1.72
C GLU A 193 -35.70 38.30 -1.66
N PRO A 194 -36.44 38.57 -0.55
CA PRO A 194 -36.33 39.91 0.04
C PRO A 194 -36.50 39.94 1.58
N ALA A 195 -35.60 40.68 2.24
CA ALA A 195 -35.89 41.45 3.47
C ALA A 195 -36.43 42.86 3.07
N PRO A 196 -36.68 43.88 3.94
CA PRO A 196 -36.62 43.99 5.42
C PRO A 196 -37.75 44.88 6.04
N LEU A 197 -37.54 45.29 7.31
CA LEU A 197 -38.03 46.49 8.05
C LEU A 197 -39.28 46.35 8.95
N THR A 198 -39.09 46.55 10.25
CA THR A 198 -39.60 47.76 10.95
C THR A 198 -38.99 47.94 12.35
N ASP A 199 -38.51 49.16 12.61
CA ASP A 199 -38.06 49.71 13.89
C ASP A 199 -39.23 49.98 14.86
N ALA A 200 -38.96 49.87 16.17
CA ALA A 200 -39.58 50.74 17.20
C ALA A 200 -38.76 50.72 18.51
N THR A 201 -37.89 51.71 18.64
CA THR A 201 -37.51 52.51 19.82
C THR A 201 -38.45 52.40 21.03
N THR A 202 -37.92 52.25 22.27
CA THR A 202 -37.77 53.35 23.26
C THR A 202 -37.04 52.86 24.53
N GLU A 203 -36.16 53.73 25.00
CA GLU A 203 -35.25 53.69 26.15
C GLU A 203 -35.95 53.53 27.52
N THR A 204 -35.25 52.99 28.53
CA THR A 204 -34.86 53.77 29.73
C THR A 204 -33.97 52.97 30.70
N THR A 205 -32.88 53.65 31.05
CA THR A 205 -31.95 53.60 32.18
C THR A 205 -32.37 52.85 33.44
N ASP A 206 -31.45 52.06 34.02
CA ASP A 206 -31.14 52.16 35.46
C ASP A 206 -29.71 51.69 35.75
N VAL A 207 -28.96 52.60 36.38
CA VAL A 207 -27.62 52.40 36.93
C VAL A 207 -27.81 52.06 38.40
N GLU A 208 -27.38 50.87 38.86
CA GLU A 208 -27.30 50.57 40.28
C GLU A 208 -25.97 49.88 40.65
N SER A 209 -25.45 50.31 41.80
CA SER A 209 -24.07 50.22 42.30
C SER A 209 -23.48 48.81 42.52
N PRO A 210 -22.13 48.70 42.61
CA PRO A 210 -21.43 47.43 42.81
C PRO A 210 -21.58 46.95 44.27
N ARG A 211 -22.34 45.87 44.46
CA ARG A 211 -22.49 45.23 45.78
C ARG A 211 -21.30 44.27 46.02
N ALA A 212 -20.54 44.55 47.07
CA ALA A 212 -19.47 43.68 47.57
C ALA A 212 -20.01 42.28 47.92
N ARG A 213 -19.37 41.22 47.40
CA ARG A 213 -19.70 39.81 47.71
C ARG A 213 -18.95 39.33 48.95
N PRO A 214 -19.59 38.60 49.87
CA PRO A 214 -18.94 38.06 51.05
C PRO A 214 -18.02 36.87 50.70
N ILE A 215 -16.87 36.84 51.35
CA ILE A 215 -15.88 35.75 51.34
C ILE A 215 -16.52 34.55 52.07
N GLY A 216 -16.80 33.44 51.37
CA GLY A 216 -17.25 32.22 52.05
C GLY A 216 -18.14 31.23 51.29
N GLU A 217 -18.49 31.47 50.03
CA GLU A 217 -19.17 30.45 49.21
C GLU A 217 -18.12 29.65 48.42
N TYR A 218 -17.80 28.45 48.92
CA TYR A 218 -17.15 27.42 48.12
C TYR A 218 -18.12 26.98 47.01
N SER A 219 -18.11 27.77 45.93
CA SER A 219 -18.70 27.42 44.65
C SER A 219 -18.28 26.00 44.28
N ALA A 220 -19.25 25.16 43.92
CA ALA A 220 -19.02 23.91 43.20
C ALA A 220 -17.95 24.11 42.12
N PRO A 221 -17.09 23.12 41.81
CA PRO A 221 -15.96 23.32 40.91
C PRO A 221 -16.49 23.70 39.52
N ARG A 222 -16.52 25.01 39.26
CA ARG A 222 -16.78 25.59 37.96
C ARG A 222 -15.53 25.30 37.16
N HIS A 223 -15.58 24.24 36.36
CA HIS A 223 -14.52 23.95 35.43
C HIS A 223 -14.56 25.06 34.39
N ASP A 224 -13.57 25.94 34.46
CA ASP A 224 -13.46 27.04 33.53
C ASP A 224 -13.12 26.49 32.14
N TRP A 225 -13.57 27.18 31.09
CA TRP A 225 -13.23 26.82 29.71
C TRP A 225 -11.71 26.73 29.48
N LEU A 226 -10.94 27.47 30.28
CA LEU A 226 -9.49 27.42 30.37
C LEU A 226 -8.95 26.07 30.87
N ASP A 227 -9.64 25.38 31.77
CA ASP A 227 -9.24 24.02 32.19
C ASP A 227 -9.45 23.01 31.04
N TYR A 228 -10.50 23.17 30.24
CA TYR A 228 -10.72 22.31 29.07
C TYR A 228 -9.70 22.57 27.96
N THR A 229 -9.31 23.83 27.73
CA THR A 229 -8.30 24.15 26.71
C THR A 229 -6.91 23.73 27.13
N THR A 230 -6.55 23.85 28.41
CA THR A 230 -5.27 23.34 28.94
C THR A 230 -5.24 21.83 28.93
N LEU A 231 -6.34 21.15 29.27
CA LEU A 231 -6.46 19.70 29.14
C LEU A 231 -6.32 19.28 27.67
N LEU A 232 -7.03 19.92 26.74
CA LEU A 232 -6.94 19.62 25.31
C LEU A 232 -5.51 19.87 24.77
N CYS A 233 -4.87 20.96 25.19
CA CYS A 233 -3.48 21.26 24.84
C CYS A 233 -2.52 20.20 25.39
N SER A 234 -2.74 19.73 26.62
CA SER A 234 -1.92 18.67 27.23
C SER A 234 -2.09 17.33 26.50
N VAL A 235 -3.32 17.00 26.09
CA VAL A 235 -3.61 15.78 25.32
C VAL A 235 -2.99 15.86 23.93
N VAL A 236 -3.10 17.00 23.25
CA VAL A 236 -2.46 17.23 21.95
C VAL A 236 -0.94 17.17 22.07
N SER A 237 -0.36 17.78 23.10
CA SER A 237 1.09 17.73 23.34
C SER A 237 1.57 16.30 23.61
N LEU A 238 0.83 15.53 24.42
CA LEU A 238 1.15 14.13 24.70
C LEU A 238 1.00 13.26 23.46
N ALA A 239 -0.06 13.45 22.67
CA ALA A 239 -0.26 12.74 21.41
C ALA A 239 0.86 13.04 20.39
N LEU A 240 1.29 14.30 20.32
CA LEU A 240 2.38 14.72 19.43
C LEU A 240 3.72 14.12 19.87
N LEU A 241 3.98 14.05 21.18
CA LEU A 241 5.16 13.38 21.74
C LEU A 241 5.12 11.87 21.47
N LEU A 242 3.96 11.24 21.62
CA LEU A 242 3.78 9.82 21.32
C LEU A 242 3.99 9.54 19.82
N HIS A 243 3.48 10.40 18.95
CA HIS A 243 3.66 10.30 17.50
C HIS A 243 5.14 10.44 17.10
N LEU A 244 5.85 11.41 17.68
CA LEU A 244 7.28 11.59 17.46
C LEU A 244 8.08 10.36 17.91
N THR A 245 7.76 9.81 19.08
CA THR A 245 8.51 8.69 19.66
C THR A 245 8.23 7.35 18.99
N LEU A 246 6.99 7.07 18.59
CA LEU A 246 6.61 5.78 18.00
C LEU A 246 6.73 5.72 16.48
N SER A 247 6.59 6.84 15.78
CA SER A 247 6.62 6.87 14.31
C SER A 247 7.90 7.51 13.78
N VAL A 248 8.18 8.75 14.20
CA VAL A 248 9.22 9.58 13.57
C VAL A 248 10.62 9.09 13.93
N ILE A 249 10.89 8.81 15.21
CA ILE A 249 12.21 8.35 15.66
C ILE A 249 12.57 6.98 15.05
N PRO A 250 11.69 5.96 15.06
CA PRO A 250 12.01 4.68 14.44
C PRO A 250 12.19 4.78 12.92
N ALA A 251 11.35 5.57 12.22
CA ALA A 251 11.46 5.76 10.78
C ALA A 251 12.76 6.49 10.38
N MET A 252 13.19 7.49 11.14
CA MET A 252 14.49 8.14 10.94
C MET A 252 15.64 7.17 11.21
N ARG A 253 15.53 6.33 12.26
CA ARG A 253 16.55 5.34 12.58
C ARG A 253 16.68 4.26 11.52
N THR A 254 15.58 3.80 10.92
CA THR A 254 15.63 2.84 9.80
C THR A 254 16.20 3.47 8.54
N GLN A 255 15.88 4.73 8.24
CA GLN A 255 16.50 5.44 7.11
C GLN A 255 18.00 5.64 7.32
N ILE A 256 18.43 6.06 8.51
CA ILE A 256 19.86 6.22 8.84
C ILE A 256 20.56 4.85 8.78
N ASN A 257 19.97 3.80 9.34
CA ASN A 257 20.55 2.45 9.27
C ASN A 257 20.63 1.95 7.83
N ASN A 258 19.65 2.25 6.97
CA ASN A 258 19.68 1.88 5.56
C ASN A 258 20.69 2.70 4.74
N LEU A 259 21.01 3.93 5.17
CA LEU A 259 22.04 4.76 4.54
C LEU A 259 23.45 4.48 5.07
N THR A 260 23.55 3.93 6.29
CA THR A 260 24.82 3.61 6.97
C THR A 260 25.19 2.13 6.82
N ALA A 261 24.23 1.27 6.46
CA ALA A 261 24.53 -0.07 5.96
C ALA A 261 25.27 0.11 4.63
N GLU A 262 26.60 -0.02 4.68
CA GLU A 262 27.41 -0.28 3.50
C GLU A 262 26.78 -1.44 2.72
N PRO A 263 26.79 -1.42 1.38
CA PRO A 263 26.32 -2.56 0.63
C PRO A 263 27.20 -3.76 1.01
N ASP A 264 26.63 -4.72 1.75
CA ASP A 264 27.27 -6.00 2.05
C ASP A 264 27.66 -6.67 0.73
N MET A 265 28.89 -6.42 0.32
CA MET A 265 29.63 -7.22 -0.63
C MET A 265 30.12 -8.45 0.16
N ASP A 266 29.52 -9.58 -0.18
CA ASP A 266 30.04 -10.95 -0.04
C ASP A 266 30.06 -11.60 1.36
N GLU A 267 29.27 -12.67 1.51
CA GLU A 267 29.70 -13.92 2.18
C GLU A 267 28.68 -15.05 1.90
N ASP A 268 28.71 -15.60 0.67
CA ASP A 268 28.40 -17.01 0.38
C ASP A 268 28.57 -17.29 -1.13
N GLU A 269 29.81 -17.26 -1.62
CA GLU A 269 30.16 -18.06 -2.81
C GLU A 269 31.64 -18.46 -2.80
N ALA A 270 31.85 -19.76 -2.99
CA ALA A 270 33.15 -20.44 -3.00
C ALA A 270 34.09 -19.90 -4.10
N PRO A 271 35.42 -20.20 -4.05
CA PRO A 271 36.43 -19.38 -4.71
C PRO A 271 36.39 -19.54 -6.24
N ALA A 272 36.13 -18.44 -6.95
CA ALA A 272 36.26 -18.35 -8.40
C ALA A 272 37.75 -18.18 -8.83
N PRO A 273 38.16 -18.75 -9.98
CA PRO A 273 39.57 -18.83 -10.37
C PRO A 273 40.13 -17.48 -10.83
N LYS A 274 41.39 -17.22 -10.46
CA LYS A 274 42.21 -16.06 -10.83
C LYS A 274 42.15 -15.79 -12.34
N ARG A 275 41.54 -14.67 -12.74
CA ARG A 275 41.70 -14.09 -14.09
C ARG A 275 43.01 -13.31 -14.14
N HIS A 276 43.89 -13.71 -15.05
CA HIS A 276 45.11 -12.98 -15.36
C HIS A 276 44.76 -11.60 -15.93
N ALA A 277 45.31 -10.55 -15.33
CA ALA A 277 45.23 -9.19 -15.85
C ALA A 277 45.85 -9.14 -17.25
N ALA A 278 45.07 -8.67 -18.22
CA ALA A 278 45.55 -8.37 -19.56
C ALA A 278 46.58 -7.25 -19.46
N VAL A 279 47.85 -7.61 -19.67
CA VAL A 279 48.98 -6.69 -19.80
C VAL A 279 48.80 -5.91 -21.10
N LEU A 280 48.67 -4.59 -20.99
CA LEU A 280 48.67 -3.68 -22.13
C LEU A 280 50.04 -3.74 -22.84
N PRO A 281 50.09 -3.74 -24.19
CA PRO A 281 51.34 -3.77 -24.94
C PRO A 281 52.20 -2.53 -24.65
N SER A 282 53.42 -2.75 -24.17
CA SER A 282 54.44 -1.71 -23.96
C SER A 282 54.89 -1.17 -25.32
N ASP A 283 54.58 0.10 -25.52
CA ASP A 283 55.07 0.92 -26.62
C ASP A 283 56.61 1.01 -26.58
N ARG A 284 57.21 0.85 -27.75
CA ARG A 284 58.63 0.60 -27.99
C ARG A 284 59.23 1.81 -28.69
N TYR A 285 59.88 2.69 -27.94
CA TYR A 285 60.84 3.73 -28.36
C TYR A 285 61.57 4.15 -27.05
N ASP A 286 62.88 4.28 -26.89
CA ASP A 286 64.02 4.40 -27.79
C ASP A 286 65.29 3.86 -27.08
N ASP A 287 66.23 3.37 -27.89
CA ASP A 287 67.63 3.15 -27.55
C ASP A 287 68.36 4.50 -27.43
N GLU A 288 68.91 4.84 -26.28
CA GLU A 288 70.08 5.75 -26.19
C GLU A 288 71.03 5.27 -25.08
N GLU A 289 72.10 4.60 -25.50
CA GLU A 289 73.32 4.36 -24.73
C GLU A 289 74.12 5.67 -24.61
N VAL A 290 74.33 6.20 -23.39
CA VAL A 290 75.59 6.82 -22.90
C VAL A 290 75.69 6.68 -21.38
#